data_AF-A0A967R0Z7-F1
#
_entry.id   AF-A0A967R0Z7-F1
#
_cell.length_a   1.000
_cell.length_b   1.000
_cell.length_c   1.000
_cell.angle_alpha   90.00
_cell.angle_beta   90.00
_cell.angle_gamma   90.00
#
_symmetry.space_group_name_H-M   'P 1'
#
loop_
_entity.id
_entity.type
_entity.pdbx_description
1 polymer ?
#
loop_
_entity_poly.entity_id
_entity_poly.type
_entity_poly.pdbx_seq_one_letter_code
_entity_poly.pdbx_strand_id
1 'polypeptide(L)'
;RAVAAGATERIELATAVAIAFPRSPMVVANAAWDLQVASRGRFVLGLGPQIRPHNEKRFSVPWSAPVPRLREYVHALRAIWRAWELGER
;
A
#
# COMPACT_ATOMS: atom_id res chain seq x y z
N ARG A 1 4.01 -7.66 -12.97
CA ARG A 1 3.19 -8.76 -13.52
C ARG A 1 2.68 -9.61 -12.36
N ALA A 2 1.49 -9.29 -11.85
CA ALA A 2 0.90 -9.93 -10.68
C ALA A 2 0.14 -11.20 -11.10
N VAL A 3 0.81 -12.35 -11.04
CA VAL A 3 0.25 -13.66 -11.42
C VAL A 3 -0.81 -14.17 -10.43
N ALA A 4 -0.87 -13.62 -9.21
CA ALA A 4 -1.82 -14.07 -8.19
C ALA A 4 -3.28 -13.65 -8.45
N ALA A 5 -3.54 -12.55 -9.18
CA ALA A 5 -4.89 -12.03 -9.36
C ALA A 5 -5.76 -12.86 -10.32
N GLY A 6 -5.14 -13.60 -11.26
CA GLY A 6 -5.85 -14.40 -12.26
C GLY A 6 -6.20 -15.83 -11.82
N ALA A 7 -5.67 -16.31 -10.70
CA ALA A 7 -5.76 -17.73 -10.32
C ALA A 7 -6.78 -18.03 -9.22
N THR A 8 -7.51 -17.03 -8.69
CA THR A 8 -8.33 -17.23 -7.48
C THR A 8 -9.71 -16.56 -7.56
N GLU A 9 -10.77 -17.36 -7.45
CA GLU A 9 -12.17 -16.90 -7.49
C GLU A 9 -12.74 -16.60 -6.09
N ARG A 10 -12.06 -16.98 -5.00
CA ARG A 10 -12.58 -16.86 -3.62
C ARG A 10 -11.63 -16.27 -2.56
N ILE A 11 -10.37 -16.01 -2.91
CA ILE A 11 -9.36 -15.61 -1.91
C ILE A 11 -9.33 -14.08 -1.81
N GLU A 12 -9.45 -13.55 -0.58
CA GLU A 12 -9.03 -12.18 -0.25
C GLU A 12 -7.53 -12.09 -0.56
N LEU A 13 -7.19 -11.36 -1.62
CA LEU A 13 -5.80 -11.06 -1.94
C LEU A 13 -5.30 -9.98 -0.97
N ALA A 14 -5.09 -10.35 0.29
CA ALA A 14 -4.40 -9.50 1.22
C ALA A 14 -2.91 -9.50 0.86
N THR A 15 -2.34 -8.35 0.47
CA THR A 15 -0.89 -8.21 0.59
C THR A 15 -0.59 -8.37 2.08
N ALA A 16 0.20 -9.37 2.46
CA ALA A 16 0.56 -9.70 3.84
C ALA A 16 1.41 -8.59 4.52
N VAL A 17 0.87 -7.38 4.60
CA VAL A 17 1.50 -6.12 5.02
C VAL A 17 2.43 -5.54 3.95
N ALA A 18 1.93 -4.60 3.16
CA ALA A 18 2.80 -3.68 2.45
C ALA A 18 3.59 -2.87 3.48
N ILE A 19 4.89 -3.16 3.55
CA ILE A 19 5.87 -2.40 4.31
C ILE A 19 5.83 -0.96 3.80
N ALA A 20 5.28 -0.05 4.60
CA ALA A 20 4.90 1.30 4.15
C ALA A 20 6.09 2.26 4.08
N PHE A 21 6.96 2.28 5.09
CA PHE A 21 7.99 3.33 5.23
C PHE A 21 9.08 3.40 4.15
N PRO A 22 9.55 2.30 3.55
CA PRO A 22 10.54 2.31 2.47
C PRO A 22 9.93 2.44 1.09
N ARG A 23 8.60 2.52 0.95
CA ARG A 23 7.92 2.63 -0.33
C ARG A 23 7.28 4.00 -0.48
N SER A 24 7.34 4.55 -1.68
CA SER A 24 6.57 5.75 -2.00
C SER A 24 5.07 5.44 -1.96
N PRO A 25 4.24 6.30 -1.34
CA PRO A 25 2.78 6.17 -1.39
C PRO A 25 2.25 6.03 -2.82
N MET A 26 2.85 6.72 -3.79
CA MET A 26 2.45 6.65 -5.19
C MET A 26 2.62 5.25 -5.78
N VAL A 27 3.73 4.57 -5.49
CA VAL A 27 3.99 3.21 -5.99
C VAL A 27 2.98 2.22 -5.40
N VAL A 28 2.68 2.36 -4.10
CA VAL A 28 1.69 1.52 -3.44
C VAL A 28 0.28 1.83 -3.94
N ALA A 29 -0.06 3.10 -4.17
CA ALA A 29 -1.35 3.52 -4.70
C ALA A 29 -1.63 2.92 -6.08
N ASN A 30 -0.65 2.95 -7.00
CA ASN A 30 -0.78 2.36 -8.34
C ASN A 30 -1.01 0.85 -8.26
N ALA A 31 -0.15 0.14 -7.52
CA ALA A 31 -0.27 -1.31 -7.39
C ALA A 31 -1.59 -1.74 -6.73
N ALA A 32 -2.03 -1.01 -5.71
CA ALA A 32 -3.30 -1.26 -5.03
C ALA A 32 -4.50 -1.02 -5.95
N TRP A 33 -4.44 0.03 -6.77
CA TRP A 33 -5.50 0.36 -7.73
C TRP A 33 -5.65 -0.72 -8.80
N ASP A 34 -4.54 -1.16 -9.40
CA ASP A 34 -4.54 -2.26 -10.38
C ASP A 34 -5.11 -3.55 -9.78
N LEU A 35 -4.72 -3.89 -8.54
CA LEU A 35 -5.23 -5.07 -7.84
C LEU A 35 -6.71 -4.93 -7.46
N GLN A 36 -7.17 -3.73 -7.12
CA GLN A 36 -8.57 -3.45 -6.84
C GLN A 36 -9.42 -3.66 -8.10
N VAL A 37 -8.97 -3.16 -9.25
CA VAL A 37 -9.65 -3.36 -10.53
C VAL A 37 -9.63 -4.83 -10.93
N ALA A 38 -8.46 -5.49 -10.89
CA ALA A 38 -8.30 -6.89 -11.29
C ALA A 38 -9.10 -7.85 -10.39
N SER A 39 -9.20 -7.56 -9.09
CA SER A 39 -9.97 -8.37 -8.14
C SER A 39 -11.47 -8.09 -8.16
N ARG A 40 -11.94 -7.11 -8.95
CA ARG A 40 -13.32 -6.60 -8.97
C ARG A 40 -13.77 -6.13 -7.59
N GLY A 41 -12.92 -5.38 -6.90
CA GLY A 41 -13.21 -4.78 -5.60
C GLY A 41 -12.98 -5.69 -4.38
N ARG A 42 -12.42 -6.88 -4.56
CA ARG A 42 -12.18 -7.85 -3.47
C ARG A 42 -10.78 -7.72 -2.84
N PHE A 43 -10.00 -6.71 -3.22
CA PHE A 43 -8.65 -6.51 -2.73
C PHE A 43 -8.64 -5.69 -1.45
N VAL A 44 -7.82 -6.10 -0.47
CA VAL A 44 -7.63 -5.40 0.80
C VAL A 44 -6.14 -5.08 0.98
N LEU A 45 -5.84 -3.80 1.15
CA LEU A 45 -4.48 -3.33 1.38
C LEU A 45 -4.15 -3.29 2.88
N GLY A 46 -3.36 -4.27 3.36
CA GLY A 46 -2.73 -4.21 4.69
C GLY A 46 -1.48 -3.34 4.70
N LEU A 47 -1.35 -2.41 5.65
CA LEU A 47 -0.17 -1.53 5.81
C LEU A 47 0.49 -1.75 7.17
N GLY A 48 1.83 -1.67 7.18
CA GLY A 48 2.59 -1.77 8.43
C GLY A 48 3.96 -1.09 8.33
N PRO A 49 4.55 -0.69 9.46
CA PRO A 49 5.70 0.18 9.50
C PRO A 49 7.04 -0.55 9.29
N GLN A 50 7.05 -1.90 9.33
CA GLN A 50 8.22 -2.73 9.66
C GLN A 50 8.82 -2.47 11.04
N ILE A 51 9.65 -3.40 11.49
CA ILE A 51 10.43 -3.23 12.72
C ILE A 51 11.58 -2.26 12.49
N ARG A 52 11.90 -1.47 13.52
CA ARG A 52 12.97 -0.46 13.51
C ARG A 52 14.30 -0.97 12.93
N PRO A 53 14.83 -2.14 13.33
CA PRO A 53 16.11 -2.62 12.79
C PRO A 53 16.11 -2.79 11.27
N HIS A 54 15.00 -3.23 10.67
CA HIS A 54 14.92 -3.38 9.21
C HIS A 54 14.84 -2.02 8.51
N ASN A 55 14.09 -1.07 9.06
CA ASN A 55 14.02 0.27 8.48
C ASN A 55 15.41 0.93 8.45
N GLU A 56 16.10 0.96 9.59
CA GLU A 56 17.39 1.66 9.70
C GLU A 56 18.53 0.90 9.00
N LYS A 57 18.62 -0.43 9.15
CA LYS A 57 19.78 -1.21 8.68
C LYS A 57 19.63 -1.75 7.26
N ARG A 58 18.41 -2.07 6.82
CA ARG A 58 18.18 -2.71 5.50
C ARG A 58 17.68 -1.72 4.45
N PHE A 59 16.86 -0.77 4.86
CA PHE A 59 16.21 0.17 3.93
C PHE A 59 16.73 1.60 4.04
N SER A 60 17.64 1.89 4.97
CA SER A 60 18.18 3.23 5.22
C SER A 60 17.07 4.28 5.43
N VAL A 61 15.96 3.86 6.06
CA VAL A 61 14.82 4.71 6.37
C VAL A 61 14.91 5.15 7.83
N PRO A 62 14.94 6.47 8.11
CA PRO A 62 14.91 6.97 9.47
C PRO A 62 13.68 6.46 10.21
N TRP A 63 13.90 5.95 11.42
CA TRP A 63 12.81 5.54 12.30
C TRP A 63 12.11 6.77 12.88
N SER A 64 10.79 6.74 12.88
CA SER A 64 9.94 7.74 13.52
C SER A 64 8.75 7.06 14.17
N ALA A 65 7.95 7.81 14.93
CA ALA A 65 6.75 7.29 15.59
C ALA A 65 5.84 6.59 14.55
N PRO A 66 5.57 5.28 14.70
CA PRO A 66 5.00 4.50 13.61
C PRO A 66 3.53 4.86 13.32
N VAL A 67 2.75 5.16 14.36
CA VAL A 67 1.32 5.46 14.22
C VAL A 67 1.07 6.78 13.48
N PRO A 68 1.69 7.93 13.84
CA PRO A 68 1.53 9.16 13.08
C PRO A 68 1.96 9.03 11.61
N ARG A 69 3.11 8.40 11.36
CA ARG A 69 3.61 8.23 9.98
C ARG A 69 2.73 7.32 9.14
N LEU A 70 2.19 6.24 9.71
CA LEU A 70 1.21 5.40 9.00
C LEU A 70 -0.08 6.16 8.70
N ARG A 71 -0.53 7.02 9.62
CA ARG A 71 -1.70 7.87 9.39
C ARG A 71 -1.46 8.80 8.20
N GLU A 72 -0.33 9.49 8.16
CA GLU A 72 0.06 10.33 7.01
C GLU A 72 0.13 9.52 5.71
N TYR A 73 0.69 8.32 5.76
CA TYR A 73 0.76 7.41 4.62
C TYR A 73 -0.64 7.05 4.08
N VAL A 74 -1.57 6.72 4.97
CA VAL A 74 -2.97 6.44 4.62
C VAL A 74 -3.65 7.67 4.02
N HIS A 75 -3.41 8.86 4.57
CA HIS A 75 -3.93 10.10 3.99
C HIS A 75 -3.39 10.34 2.58
N ALA A 76 -2.10 10.11 2.35
CA ALA A 76 -1.49 10.24 1.03
C ALA A 76 -2.14 9.27 0.02
N LEU A 77 -2.32 8.00 0.38
CA LEU A 77 -3.00 7.02 -0.49
C LEU A 77 -4.42 7.45 -0.84
N ARG A 78 -5.21 7.88 0.16
CA ARG A 78 -6.59 8.35 -0.04
C ARG A 78 -6.64 9.59 -0.92
N ALA A 79 -5.71 10.52 -0.75
CA ALA A 79 -5.63 11.71 -1.57
C ALA A 79 -5.33 11.36 -3.04
N ILE A 80 -4.39 10.45 -3.29
CA ILE A 80 -4.04 9.98 -4.63
C ILE A 80 -5.24 9.32 -5.31
N TRP A 81 -5.92 8.39 -4.62
CA TRP A 81 -7.09 7.71 -5.19
C TRP A 81 -8.26 8.66 -5.42
N ARG A 82 -8.51 9.61 -4.51
CA ARG A 82 -9.53 10.64 -4.69
C ARG A 82 -9.24 11.50 -5.92
N ALA A 83 -7.99 11.90 -6.13
CA ALA A 83 -7.56 12.63 -7.32
C ALA A 83 -7.84 11.83 -8.61
N TRP A 84 -7.62 10.52 -8.60
CA TRP A 84 -7.91 9.65 -9.75
C TRP A 84 -9.40 9.42 -9.98
N GLU A 85 -10.20 9.24 -8.92
CA GLU A 85 -11.66 9.03 -9.02
C GLU A 85 -12.40 10.30 -9.46
N LEU A 86 -12.01 11.45 -8.92
CA LEU A 86 -12.73 12.71 -9.10
C LEU A 86 -12.07 13.65 -10.12
N GLY A 87 -10.89 13.31 -10.64
CA GLY A 87 -10.11 14.20 -11.51
C GLY A 87 -9.61 15.48 -10.82
N GLU A 88 -9.65 15.52 -9.48
CA GLU A 88 -9.14 16.63 -8.68
C GLU A 88 -7.60 16.67 -8.80
N ARG A 89 -7.02 17.83 -9.12
CA ARG A 89 -5.57 18.03 -9.31
C ARG A 89 -4.87 18.42 -8.02
#